data_AF-A0A6U9KZY7-F1
#
_entry.id   AF-A0A6U9KZY7-F1
#
_cell.length_a   1.000
_cell.length_b   1.000
_cell.length_c   1.000
_cell.angle_alpha   90.00
_cell.angle_beta   90.00
_cell.angle_gamma   90.00
#
_symmetry.space_group_name_H-M   'P 1'
#
loop_
_entity.id
_entity.type
_entity.pdbx_description
1 polymer ?
#
loop_
_entity_poly.entity_id
_entity_poly.type
_entity_poly.pdbx_seq_one_letter_code
_entity_poly.pdbx_strand_id
1 'polypeptide(L)'
;QEPLPSDHLVPPFPVLGFIKQRPDEGAGEHNDVSRPPGDVSRTPMASVGSADHSIGRCKPCIFYHRPQGCSSAEMCTFCHLCDADEKKRRQKERNEKVMARKKVKREQAAAREPLPGKV
;
A
#
# COMPACT_ATOMS: atom_id res chain seq x y z
N GLN A 1 7.53 -14.60 36.24
CA GLN A 1 8.55 -14.44 35.18
C GLN A 1 8.40 -15.66 34.28
N GLU A 2 7.85 -15.46 33.09
CA GLU A 2 7.68 -16.41 31.97
C GLU A 2 9.01 -17.08 31.54
N PRO A 3 9.07 -18.13 30.68
CA PRO A 3 8.17 -19.27 30.44
C PRO A 3 8.90 -20.64 30.32
N LEU A 4 8.09 -21.70 30.16
CA LEU A 4 8.35 -23.09 29.72
C LEU A 4 9.00 -23.19 28.29
N PRO A 5 9.26 -24.40 27.72
CA PRO A 5 9.69 -25.68 28.31
C PRO A 5 10.85 -26.37 27.55
N SER A 6 11.36 -27.39 28.22
CA SER A 6 12.14 -28.55 27.77
C SER A 6 12.04 -28.97 26.30
N ASP A 7 13.24 -29.12 25.74
CA ASP A 7 13.69 -30.18 24.83
C ASP A 7 12.63 -31.02 24.11
N HIS A 8 12.51 -30.74 22.82
CA HIS A 8 11.94 -31.63 21.80
C HIS A 8 12.75 -32.93 21.70
N LEU A 9 12.45 -33.91 22.54
CA LEU A 9 12.72 -35.31 22.24
C LEU A 9 11.61 -35.83 21.31
N VAL A 10 11.98 -36.07 20.05
CA VAL A 10 11.13 -36.72 19.04
C VAL A 10 10.91 -38.19 19.47
N PRO A 11 9.67 -38.62 19.76
CA PRO A 11 9.41 -40.04 20.01
C PRO A 11 9.42 -40.83 18.69
N PRO A 12 9.86 -42.10 18.69
CA PRO A 12 9.76 -42.97 17.53
C PRO A 12 8.29 -43.35 17.27
N PHE A 13 7.87 -43.27 16.01
CA PHE A 13 6.53 -43.56 15.53
C PHE A 13 6.00 -44.93 16.02
N PRO A 14 4.79 -45.00 16.63
CA PRO A 14 4.09 -46.26 16.78
C PRO A 14 3.27 -46.58 15.53
N VAL A 15 3.38 -47.86 15.19
CA VAL A 15 2.85 -48.61 14.06
C VAL A 15 1.34 -48.84 14.19
N LEU A 16 0.64 -48.74 13.04
CA LEU A 16 -0.72 -49.19 12.72
C LEU A 16 -1.86 -48.89 13.72
N GLY A 17 -2.67 -47.89 13.36
CA GLY A 17 -4.04 -47.74 13.86
C GLY A 17 -4.89 -47.01 12.84
N PHE A 18 -5.96 -47.64 12.39
CA PHE A 18 -6.92 -47.17 11.39
C PHE A 18 -7.40 -45.73 11.66
N ILE A 19 -7.01 -44.78 10.81
CA ILE A 19 -7.68 -43.48 10.73
C ILE A 19 -8.22 -43.29 9.33
N LYS A 20 -9.55 -43.29 9.21
CA LYS A 20 -10.31 -42.94 8.02
C LYS A 20 -10.25 -41.42 7.82
N GLN A 21 -9.09 -40.87 7.47
CA GLN A 21 -8.99 -39.51 6.93
C GLN A 21 -9.13 -39.56 5.40
N ARG A 22 -10.10 -38.79 4.92
CA ARG A 22 -10.49 -38.68 3.51
C ARG A 22 -9.34 -38.10 2.68
N PRO A 23 -9.07 -38.62 1.47
CA PRO A 23 -8.34 -37.87 0.46
C PRO A 23 -9.30 -36.86 -0.18
N ASP A 24 -9.01 -35.58 0.00
CA ASP A 24 -9.54 -34.50 -0.83
C ASP A 24 -8.46 -34.20 -1.88
N GLU A 25 -8.30 -35.17 -2.78
CA GLU A 25 -7.52 -35.04 -4.01
C GLU A 25 -8.52 -34.64 -5.10
N GLY A 26 -8.85 -33.36 -5.14
CA GLY A 26 -9.70 -32.74 -6.16
C GLY A 26 -8.88 -32.00 -7.22
N ALA A 27 -8.12 -32.75 -8.03
CA ALA A 27 -7.69 -32.27 -9.34
C ALA A 27 -8.88 -32.36 -10.31
N GLY A 28 -9.28 -31.23 -10.90
CA GLY A 28 -10.37 -31.16 -11.88
C GLY A 28 -10.77 -29.71 -12.17
N GLU A 29 -10.03 -29.03 -13.03
CA GLU A 29 -10.48 -28.65 -14.38
C GLU A 29 -10.80 -27.15 -14.51
N HIS A 30 -9.84 -26.48 -15.12
CA HIS A 30 -9.96 -25.32 -16.01
C HIS A 30 -11.40 -24.83 -16.25
N ASN A 31 -11.81 -23.78 -15.55
CA ASN A 31 -12.78 -22.88 -16.14
C ASN A 31 -12.01 -22.04 -17.16
N ASP A 32 -12.18 -22.34 -18.45
CA ASP A 32 -11.88 -21.45 -19.56
C ASP A 32 -12.73 -20.19 -19.39
N VAL A 33 -12.28 -19.29 -18.51
CA VAL A 33 -12.59 -17.90 -18.70
C VAL A 33 -11.73 -17.53 -19.88
N SER A 34 -12.33 -17.56 -21.07
CA SER A 34 -12.00 -16.67 -22.18
C SER A 34 -11.93 -15.24 -21.64
N ARG A 35 -10.81 -14.96 -20.96
CA ARG A 35 -10.52 -13.68 -20.35
C ARG A 35 -10.15 -12.82 -21.54
N PRO A 36 -10.93 -11.76 -21.84
CA PRO A 36 -10.50 -10.83 -22.88
C PRO A 36 -9.06 -10.40 -22.55
N PRO A 37 -8.21 -10.07 -23.53
CA PRO A 37 -6.94 -9.39 -23.30
C PRO A 37 -7.23 -7.96 -22.82
N GLY A 38 -7.83 -7.86 -21.65
CA GLY A 38 -8.27 -6.66 -20.98
C GLY A 38 -7.47 -6.57 -19.70
N ASP A 39 -6.54 -5.63 -19.70
CA ASP A 39 -5.82 -5.12 -18.55
C ASP A 39 -5.08 -6.20 -17.74
N VAL A 40 -3.76 -6.29 -17.94
CA VAL A 40 -2.85 -6.87 -16.94
C VAL A 40 -2.84 -5.95 -15.72
N SER A 41 -3.96 -5.89 -15.00
CA SER A 41 -4.06 -5.30 -13.69
C SER A 41 -3.12 -6.09 -12.79
N ARG A 42 -1.88 -5.57 -12.70
CA ARG A 42 -0.86 -6.06 -11.78
C ARG A 42 -1.54 -6.10 -10.42
N THR A 43 -1.66 -7.30 -9.87
CA THR A 43 -2.29 -7.51 -8.57
C THR A 43 -1.65 -6.53 -7.59
N PRO A 44 -2.43 -5.68 -6.89
CA PRO A 44 -1.90 -4.68 -5.99
C PRO A 44 -1.10 -5.35 -4.87
N MET A 45 0.21 -5.40 -5.08
CA MET A 45 1.14 -6.03 -4.15
C MET A 45 1.48 -5.00 -3.08
N ALA A 46 1.23 -5.33 -1.81
CA ALA A 46 1.59 -4.44 -0.72
C ALA A 46 3.12 -4.29 -0.67
N SER A 47 3.58 -3.05 -0.50
CA SER A 47 5.00 -2.74 -0.31
C SER A 47 5.25 -2.25 1.11
N VAL A 48 6.51 -2.19 1.54
CA VAL A 48 6.90 -1.61 2.85
C VAL A 48 6.33 -0.19 3.02
N GLY A 49 6.30 0.61 1.96
CA GLY A 49 5.73 1.96 1.94
C GLY A 49 4.19 2.04 2.01
N SER A 50 3.49 0.91 1.94
CA SER A 50 2.04 0.83 2.04
C SER A 50 1.52 0.70 3.49
N ALA A 51 2.39 0.63 4.50
CA ALA A 51 1.98 0.52 5.91
C ALA A 51 0.99 1.63 6.34
N ASP A 52 1.23 2.87 5.90
CA ASP A 52 0.38 4.03 6.21
C ASP A 52 -0.69 4.29 5.14
N HIS A 53 -1.01 3.29 4.30
CA HIS A 53 -2.01 3.45 3.25
C HIS A 53 -3.41 3.65 3.83
N SER A 54 -3.80 2.82 4.80
CA SER A 54 -5.14 2.85 5.42
C SER A 54 -5.47 4.18 6.08
N ILE A 55 -4.45 4.88 6.61
CA ILE A 55 -4.59 6.20 7.25
C ILE A 55 -4.40 7.36 6.25
N GLY A 56 -4.18 7.07 4.97
CA GLY A 56 -3.98 8.06 3.92
C GLY A 56 -2.66 8.84 4.00
N ARG A 57 -1.73 8.48 4.89
CA ARG A 57 -0.41 9.14 5.04
C ARG A 57 0.67 8.56 4.14
N CYS A 58 0.35 7.51 3.39
CA CYS A 58 1.25 6.91 2.42
C CYS A 58 1.70 7.86 1.28
N LYS A 59 2.84 7.54 0.68
CA LYS A 59 3.36 8.19 -0.54
C LYS A 59 3.25 7.22 -1.72
N PRO A 60 2.48 7.53 -2.78
CA PRO A 60 2.30 6.61 -3.90
C PRO A 60 3.61 6.42 -4.69
N CYS A 61 3.87 5.20 -5.13
CA CYS A 61 5.03 4.87 -5.96
C CYS A 61 4.84 5.44 -7.38
N ILE A 62 5.89 6.08 -7.89
CA ILE A 62 5.88 6.70 -9.22
C ILE A 62 6.02 5.64 -10.33
N PHE A 63 6.63 4.49 -10.00
CA PHE A 63 7.00 3.46 -10.96
C PHE A 63 6.01 2.29 -11.02
N TYR A 64 5.17 2.12 -10.00
CA TYR A 64 4.22 1.00 -9.92
C TYR A 64 3.26 0.96 -11.11
N HIS A 65 2.67 2.11 -11.47
CA HIS A 65 1.75 2.26 -12.61
C HIS A 65 2.45 2.54 -13.95
N ARG A 66 3.80 2.46 -14.01
CA ARG A 66 4.54 2.58 -15.27
C ARG A 66 4.55 1.22 -15.98
N PRO A 67 4.67 1.18 -17.31
CA PRO A 67 4.77 -0.09 -18.04
C PRO A 67 5.92 -0.97 -17.56
N GLN A 68 7.04 -0.36 -17.14
CA GLN A 68 8.19 -1.08 -16.58
C GLN A 68 7.94 -1.62 -15.16
N GLY A 69 7.00 -1.05 -14.41
CA GLY A 69 6.73 -1.41 -13.02
C GLY A 69 7.80 -0.92 -12.03
N CYS A 70 7.58 -1.18 -10.75
CA CYS A 70 8.55 -0.88 -9.70
C CYS A 70 9.60 -1.99 -9.58
N SER A 71 10.88 -1.67 -9.75
CA SER A 71 11.99 -2.62 -9.58
C SER A 71 12.17 -3.11 -8.14
N SER A 72 11.70 -2.35 -7.15
CA SER A 72 11.85 -2.68 -5.72
C SER A 72 10.76 -3.62 -5.19
N ALA A 73 9.74 -3.94 -5.99
CA ALA A 73 8.63 -4.85 -5.63
C ALA A 73 8.13 -4.62 -4.18
N GLU A 74 8.12 -5.65 -3.34
CA GLU A 74 7.64 -5.60 -1.94
C GLU A 74 8.51 -4.69 -1.06
N MET A 75 9.80 -4.60 -1.36
CA MET A 75 10.76 -3.75 -0.63
C MET A 75 10.62 -2.25 -0.97
N CYS A 76 9.71 -1.86 -1.86
CA CYS A 76 9.52 -0.45 -2.19
C CYS A 76 9.09 0.34 -0.94
N THR A 77 9.79 1.44 -0.66
CA THR A 77 9.44 2.39 0.41
C THR A 77 8.28 3.31 0.04
N PHE A 78 7.73 3.15 -1.15
CA PHE A 78 6.55 3.86 -1.64
C PHE A 78 5.38 2.90 -1.80
N CYS A 79 4.18 3.43 -1.60
CA CYS A 79 2.93 2.68 -1.62
C CYS A 79 2.56 2.21 -3.03
N HIS A 80 2.32 0.92 -3.17
CA HIS A 80 1.81 0.27 -4.38
C HIS A 80 0.27 0.12 -4.38
N LEU A 81 -0.37 0.25 -3.22
CA LEU A 81 -1.83 0.16 -3.06
C LEU A 81 -2.60 1.42 -3.51
N CYS A 82 -1.91 2.52 -3.83
CA CYS A 82 -2.58 3.73 -4.30
C CYS A 82 -2.90 3.64 -5.79
N ASP A 83 -4.09 4.07 -6.19
CA ASP A 83 -4.46 4.20 -7.61
C ASP A 83 -3.54 5.15 -8.38
N ALA A 84 -3.44 4.94 -9.70
CA ALA A 84 -2.64 5.77 -10.60
C ALA A 84 -3.07 7.26 -10.55
N ASP A 85 -4.36 7.50 -10.37
CA ASP A 85 -4.94 8.83 -10.29
C ASP A 85 -4.93 9.44 -8.89
N GLU A 86 -4.68 8.66 -7.83
CA GLU A 86 -4.58 9.17 -6.46
C GLU A 86 -3.41 10.15 -6.32
N LYS A 87 -2.32 9.93 -7.06
CA LYS A 87 -1.20 10.88 -7.15
C LYS A 87 -1.64 12.23 -7.74
N LYS A 88 -2.39 12.20 -8.85
CA LYS A 88 -2.87 13.43 -9.51
C LYS A 88 -3.90 14.17 -8.63
N ARG A 89 -4.82 13.42 -8.03
CA ARG A 89 -5.85 13.95 -7.13
C ARG A 89 -5.23 14.65 -5.92
N ARG A 90 -4.29 13.98 -5.23
CA ARG A 90 -3.55 14.57 -4.09
C ARG A 90 -2.74 15.80 -4.49
N GLN A 91 -2.12 15.79 -5.68
CA GLN A 91 -1.35 16.93 -6.16
C GLN A 91 -2.25 18.14 -6.44
N LYS A 92 -3.42 17.94 -7.06
CA LYS A 92 -4.41 19.01 -7.29
C LYS A 92 -4.88 19.62 -5.96
N GLU A 93 -5.27 18.76 -5.01
CA GLU A 93 -5.73 19.20 -3.69
C GLU A 93 -4.64 19.98 -2.93
N ARG A 94 -3.39 19.52 -2.99
CA ARG A 94 -2.25 20.24 -2.39
C ARG A 94 -2.07 21.61 -3.04
N ASN A 95 -2.12 21.70 -4.37
CA ASN A 95 -1.95 22.95 -5.09
C ASN A 95 -3.05 23.94 -4.75
N GLU A 96 -4.32 23.50 -4.71
CA GLU A 96 -5.47 24.32 -4.33
C GLU A 96 -5.30 24.91 -2.92
N LYS A 97 -4.92 24.08 -1.93
CA LYS A 97 -4.64 24.53 -0.56
C LYS A 97 -3.50 25.55 -0.50
N VAL A 98 -2.43 25.35 -1.28
CA VAL A 98 -1.31 26.29 -1.35
C VAL A 98 -1.75 27.63 -1.94
N MET A 99 -2.56 27.62 -3.01
CA MET A 99 -3.06 28.83 -3.64
C MET A 99 -4.02 29.60 -2.72
N ALA A 100 -4.92 28.91 -2.03
CA ALA A 100 -5.81 29.51 -1.03
C ALA A 100 -5.01 30.20 0.10
N ARG A 101 -3.99 29.53 0.64
CA ARG A 101 -3.09 30.10 1.67
C ARG A 101 -2.34 31.33 1.17
N LYS A 102 -1.88 31.32 -0.08
CA LYS A 102 -1.20 32.47 -0.70
C LYS A 102 -2.15 33.68 -0.85
N LYS A 103 -3.41 33.46 -1.24
CA LYS A 103 -4.42 34.52 -1.34
C LYS A 103 -4.65 35.20 0.00
N VAL A 104 -4.94 34.41 1.04
CA VAL A 104 -5.12 34.91 2.42
C VAL A 104 -3.90 35.70 2.89
N LYS A 105 -2.68 35.19 2.66
CA LYS A 105 -1.46 35.89 3.07
C LYS A 105 -1.28 37.23 2.35
N ARG A 106 -1.65 37.33 1.07
CA ARG A 106 -1.58 38.59 0.30
C ARG A 106 -2.63 39.59 0.80
N GLU A 107 -3.85 39.14 1.08
CA GLU A 107 -4.91 39.98 1.65
C GLU A 107 -4.52 40.48 3.04
N GLN A 108 -3.97 39.62 3.90
CA GLN A 108 -3.45 40.00 5.22
C GLN A 108 -2.28 40.98 5.11
N ALA A 109 -1.37 40.80 4.14
CA ALA A 109 -0.25 41.73 3.94
C ALA A 109 -0.74 43.11 3.42
N ALA A 110 -1.78 43.13 2.58
CA ALA A 110 -2.39 44.37 2.11
C ALA A 110 -3.19 45.10 3.19
N ALA A 111 -3.83 44.35 4.10
CA ALA A 111 -4.61 44.90 5.22
C ALA A 111 -3.75 45.32 6.42
N ARG A 112 -2.51 44.81 6.53
CA ARG A 112 -1.54 45.32 7.50
C ARG A 112 -1.01 46.65 6.98
N GLU A 113 -1.61 47.74 7.46
CA GLU A 113 -1.09 49.09 7.24
C GLU A 113 0.42 49.13 7.53
N PRO A 114 1.23 49.76 6.66
CA PRO A 114 2.64 49.97 6.94
C PRO A 114 2.76 50.82 8.20
N LEU A 115 3.36 50.25 9.25
CA LEU A 115 3.64 50.94 10.50
C LEU A 115 4.37 52.26 10.17
N PRO A 116 3.90 53.42 10.68
CA PRO A 116 4.57 54.69 10.42
C PRO A 116 6.01 54.60 10.92
N GLY A 117 6.94 54.93 10.02
CA GLY A 117 8.37 54.84 10.22
C GLY A 117 8.82 55.58 11.47
N LYS A 118 9.69 54.93 12.23
CA LYS A 118 10.41 55.54 13.36
C LYS A 118 11.33 56.63 12.77
N VAL A 119 11.08 57.87 13.17
CA VAL A 119 11.96 59.03 12.99
C VAL A 119 13.23 58.89 13.82
#